data_AF-A0A271JCZ9-F1
#
_entry.id   AF-A0A271JCZ9-F1
#
_cell.length_a   1.000
_cell.length_b   1.000
_cell.length_c   1.000
_cell.angle_alpha   90.00
_cell.angle_beta   90.00
_cell.angle_gamma   90.00
#
_symmetry.space_group_name_H-M   'P 1'
#
loop_
_entity.id
_entity.type
_entity.pdbx_description
1 polymer ?
#
loop_
_entity_poly.entity_id
_entity_poly.type
_entity_poly.pdbx_seq_one_letter_code
_entity_poly.pdbx_strand_id
1 'polypeptide(L)'
;MPPPFLLRLAFWIGVAGLVASLGVHLAAVLGAPVPGVAMALHVGVFAAFLPVVFGMKDWVERRGDDLSDFRSQWGIQKALFGLVPGWQKVALGVLFAYATVNFLIGFAGAMNDSSAGVDVRMFSGHWMVFYAVSAVFARVLLGLRQAEASAGARTTGPAR
;
A
#
# COMPACT_ATOMS: atom_id res chain seq x y z
N MET A 1 18.26 -0.80 -1.80
CA MET A 1 16.94 -1.30 -1.32
C MET A 1 16.93 -1.27 0.20
N PRO A 2 15.83 -0.90 0.88
CA PRO A 2 15.73 -0.93 2.34
C PRO A 2 16.07 -2.31 2.90
N PRO A 3 16.72 -2.39 4.08
CA PRO A 3 17.06 -3.67 4.70
C PRO A 3 15.83 -4.56 4.91
N PRO A 4 15.99 -5.89 4.87
CA PRO A 4 14.87 -6.82 4.84
C PRO A 4 14.00 -6.75 6.10
N PHE A 5 14.56 -6.41 7.26
CA PHE A 5 13.80 -6.24 8.49
C PHE A 5 12.83 -5.06 8.41
N LEU A 6 13.21 -3.94 7.76
CA LEU A 6 12.31 -2.79 7.55
C LEU A 6 11.16 -3.15 6.60
N LEU A 7 11.43 -3.93 5.55
CA LEU A 7 10.38 -4.38 4.64
C LEU A 7 9.41 -5.36 5.32
N ARG A 8 9.91 -6.24 6.20
CA ARG A 8 9.05 -7.12 7.02
C ARG A 8 8.20 -6.32 8.00
N LEU A 9 8.79 -5.31 8.64
CA LEU A 9 8.06 -4.42 9.53
C LEU A 9 6.97 -3.66 8.76
N ALA A 10 7.32 -3.06 7.62
CA ALA A 10 6.37 -2.36 6.75
C ALA A 10 5.24 -3.28 6.26
N PHE A 11 5.54 -4.54 5.95
CA PHE A 11 4.53 -5.55 5.60
C PHE A 11 3.54 -5.76 6.76
N TRP A 12 4.03 -6.04 7.96
CA TRP A 12 3.16 -6.33 9.11
C TRP A 12 2.38 -5.12 9.59
N ILE A 13 2.98 -3.92 9.58
CA ILE A 13 2.24 -2.67 9.83
C ILE A 13 1.18 -2.46 8.73
N GLY A 14 1.53 -2.74 7.46
CA GLY A 14 0.59 -2.74 6.33
C GLY A 14 -0.63 -3.61 6.57
N VAL A 15 -0.42 -4.87 6.95
CA VAL A 15 -1.49 -5.84 7.23
C VAL A 15 -2.31 -5.41 8.45
N ALA A 16 -1.66 -5.09 9.57
CA ALA A 16 -2.34 -4.69 10.81
C ALA A 16 -3.15 -3.40 10.63
N GLY A 17 -2.58 -2.42 9.93
CA GLY A 17 -3.23 -1.16 9.59
C GLY A 17 -4.46 -1.37 8.69
N LEU A 18 -4.34 -2.21 7.65
CA LEU A 18 -5.47 -2.56 6.79
C LEU A 18 -6.61 -3.22 7.57
N VAL A 19 -6.30 -4.20 8.43
CA VAL A 19 -7.31 -4.88 9.26
C VAL A 19 -7.98 -3.91 10.24
N ALA A 20 -7.19 -3.08 10.93
CA ALA A 20 -7.71 -2.09 11.86
C ALA A 20 -8.60 -1.06 11.15
N SER A 21 -8.16 -0.56 9.98
CA SER A 21 -8.96 0.37 9.19
C SER A 21 -10.25 -0.27 8.68
N LEU A 22 -10.23 -1.51 8.18
CA LEU A 22 -11.45 -2.22 7.79
C LEU A 22 -12.43 -2.35 8.96
N GLY A 23 -11.92 -2.64 10.17
CA GLY A 23 -12.72 -2.68 11.39
C GLY A 23 -13.39 -1.35 11.71
N VAL A 24 -12.65 -0.23 11.59
CA VAL A 24 -13.20 1.12 11.78
C VAL A 24 -14.28 1.45 10.75
N HIS A 25 -14.07 1.09 9.49
CA HIS A 25 -15.07 1.29 8.42
C HIS A 25 -16.32 0.46 8.66
N LEU A 26 -16.17 -0.81 9.04
CA LEU A 26 -17.28 -1.67 9.35
C LEU A 26 -18.08 -1.13 10.55
N ALA A 27 -17.40 -0.71 11.62
CA ALA A 27 -18.04 -0.06 12.77
C ALA A 27 -18.84 1.18 12.35
N ALA A 28 -18.25 2.05 11.53
CA ALA A 28 -18.90 3.25 11.03
C ALA A 28 -20.15 2.95 10.18
N VAL A 29 -20.08 1.95 9.29
CA VAL A 29 -21.20 1.53 8.44
C VAL A 29 -22.33 0.91 9.27
N LEU A 30 -21.99 0.21 10.35
CA LEU A 30 -22.96 -0.38 11.29
C LEU A 30 -23.50 0.62 12.32
N GLY A 31 -23.10 1.89 12.26
CA GLY A 31 -23.51 2.93 13.23
C GLY A 31 -22.89 2.77 14.62
N ALA A 32 -21.86 1.94 14.76
CA ALA A 32 -21.13 1.78 16.01
C ALA A 32 -20.17 2.96 16.25
N PRO A 33 -19.89 3.31 17.52
CA PRO A 33 -18.98 4.38 17.85
C PRO A 33 -17.56 4.05 17.36
N VAL A 34 -16.96 4.97 16.60
CA VAL A 34 -15.56 4.87 16.17
C VAL A 34 -14.69 5.55 17.22
N PRO A 35 -13.66 4.87 17.75
CA PRO A 35 -12.80 5.47 18.77
C PRO A 35 -11.93 6.57 18.15
N GLY A 36 -11.76 7.69 18.86
CA GLY A 36 -10.95 8.83 18.37
C GLY A 36 -9.49 8.48 18.04
N VAL A 37 -8.93 7.45 18.70
CA VAL A 37 -7.59 6.92 18.40
C VAL A 37 -7.48 6.33 16.98
N ALA A 38 -8.59 6.10 16.27
CA ALA A 38 -8.57 5.71 14.86
C ALA A 38 -7.81 6.72 13.97
N MET A 39 -7.69 7.99 14.39
CA MET A 39 -6.83 8.98 13.72
C MET A 39 -5.35 8.62 13.74
N ALA A 40 -4.87 7.86 14.73
CA ALA A 40 -3.49 7.38 14.75
C ALA A 40 -3.17 6.45 13.57
N LEU A 41 -4.17 5.80 12.97
CA LEU A 41 -4.00 5.01 11.74
C LEU A 41 -3.56 5.87 10.55
N HIS A 42 -3.77 7.19 10.57
CA HIS A 42 -3.31 8.08 9.51
C HIS A 42 -1.81 8.32 9.63
N VAL A 43 -1.29 8.42 10.85
CA VAL A 43 0.14 8.57 11.10
C VAL A 43 0.88 7.24 10.85
N GLY A 44 0.28 6.13 11.28
CA GLY A 44 0.85 4.79 11.11
C GLY A 44 1.10 4.40 9.64
N VAL A 45 0.37 5.00 8.70
CA VAL A 45 0.51 4.70 7.27
C VAL A 45 1.90 5.04 6.76
N PHE A 46 2.52 6.12 7.26
CA PHE A 46 3.83 6.56 6.82
C PHE A 46 4.91 5.54 7.19
N ALA A 47 4.77 4.88 8.35
CA ALA A 47 5.67 3.82 8.78
C ALA A 47 5.61 2.58 7.87
N ALA A 48 4.43 2.27 7.30
CA ALA A 48 4.29 1.19 6.34
C ALA A 48 4.66 1.62 4.90
N PHE A 49 4.34 2.85 4.51
CA PHE A 49 4.40 3.32 3.13
C PHE A 49 5.79 3.80 2.71
N LEU A 50 6.45 4.61 3.54
CA LEU A 50 7.75 5.21 3.17
C LEU A 50 8.84 4.16 2.87
N PRO A 51 9.04 3.09 3.67
CA PRO A 51 10.02 2.07 3.34
C PRO A 51 9.75 1.41 1.98
N VAL A 52 8.48 1.21 1.64
CA VAL A 52 8.07 0.56 0.39
C VAL A 52 8.31 1.50 -0.80
N VAL A 53 7.95 2.79 -0.69
CA VAL A 53 8.22 3.80 -1.72
C VAL A 53 9.71 3.90 -2.01
N PHE A 54 10.56 4.02 -0.98
CA PHE A 54 12.00 4.08 -1.19
C PHE A 54 12.57 2.77 -1.75
N GLY A 55 11.99 1.62 -1.38
CA GLY A 55 12.35 0.34 -1.97
C GLY A 55 11.99 0.20 -3.43
N MET A 56 10.82 0.69 -3.84
CA MET A 56 10.43 0.74 -5.25
C MET A 56 11.32 1.70 -6.02
N LYS A 57 11.58 2.91 -5.49
CA LYS A 57 12.48 3.89 -6.12
C LYS A 57 13.86 3.30 -6.39
N ASP A 58 14.47 2.69 -5.38
CA ASP A 58 15.78 2.06 -5.51
C ASP A 58 15.78 0.89 -6.52
N TRP A 59 14.71 0.11 -6.57
CA TRP A 59 14.58 -0.97 -7.56
C TRP A 59 14.50 -0.41 -8.99
N VAL A 60 13.73 0.66 -9.20
CA VAL A 60 13.60 1.36 -10.48
C VAL A 60 14.95 1.94 -10.92
N GLU A 61 15.63 2.65 -10.02
CA GLU A 61 16.95 3.23 -10.28
C GLU A 61 17.99 2.17 -10.66
N ARG A 62 18.00 1.02 -9.98
CA ARG A 62 18.89 -0.10 -10.32
C ARG A 62 18.58 -0.79 -11.64
N ARG A 63 17.33 -0.68 -12.12
CA ARG A 63 16.95 -1.12 -13.47
C ARG A 63 17.40 -0.15 -14.57
N GLY A 64 17.82 1.06 -14.21
CA GLY A 64 18.17 2.13 -15.15
C GLY A 64 16.95 2.77 -15.82
N ASP A 65 15.75 2.59 -15.26
CA ASP A 65 14.55 3.25 -15.78
C ASP A 65 14.52 4.73 -15.33
N ASP A 66 14.08 5.61 -16.23
CA ASP A 66 13.92 7.04 -15.95
C ASP A 66 12.54 7.32 -15.33
N LEU A 67 12.49 7.87 -14.11
CA LEU A 67 11.24 8.23 -13.43
C LEU A 67 10.60 9.52 -13.99
N SER A 68 11.33 10.34 -14.73
CA SER A 68 10.84 11.59 -15.31
C SER A 68 10.13 11.40 -16.65
N ASP A 69 10.42 10.31 -17.36
CA ASP A 69 9.77 9.96 -18.63
C ASP A 69 8.45 9.20 -18.41
N PHE A 70 7.35 9.72 -18.98
CA PHE A 70 6.02 9.11 -18.85
C PHE A 70 5.94 7.70 -19.45
N ARG A 71 6.63 7.45 -20.57
CA ARG A 71 6.62 6.13 -21.21
C ARG A 71 7.34 5.09 -20.33
N SER A 72 8.46 5.49 -19.74
CA SER A 72 9.19 4.72 -18.73
C SER A 72 8.33 4.47 -17.48
N GLN A 73 7.59 5.45 -16.96
CA GLN A 73 6.65 5.28 -15.84
C GLN A 73 5.61 4.18 -16.12
N TRP A 74 5.03 4.15 -17.32
CA TRP A 74 4.09 3.10 -17.72
C TRP A 74 4.75 1.71 -17.76
N GLY A 75 5.99 1.64 -18.25
CA GLY A 75 6.81 0.43 -18.23
C GLY A 75 7.09 -0.07 -16.82
N ILE A 76 7.47 0.83 -15.91
CA ILE A 76 7.70 0.57 -14.49
C ILE A 76 6.44 0.02 -13.82
N GLN A 77 5.29 0.67 -14.03
CA GLN A 77 4.01 0.21 -13.49
C GLN A 77 3.67 -1.20 -13.97
N LYS A 78 3.80 -1.46 -15.28
CA LYS A 78 3.59 -2.80 -15.84
C LYS A 78 4.53 -3.83 -15.22
N ALA A 79 5.80 -3.49 -15.02
CA ALA A 79 6.77 -4.39 -14.42
C ALA A 79 6.42 -4.70 -12.95
N LEU A 80 6.14 -3.66 -12.15
CA LEU A 80 5.77 -3.79 -10.73
C LEU A 80 4.47 -4.60 -10.55
N PHE A 81 3.41 -4.24 -11.27
CA PHE A 81 2.13 -4.97 -11.21
C PHE A 81 2.21 -6.34 -11.89
N GLY A 82 3.20 -6.59 -12.74
CA GLY A 82 3.52 -7.91 -13.28
C GLY A 82 3.95 -8.91 -12.21
N LEU A 83 4.59 -8.42 -11.13
CA LEU A 83 5.06 -9.23 -10.00
C LEU A 83 3.97 -9.54 -8.96
N VAL A 84 2.83 -8.86 -9.05
CA VAL A 84 1.71 -9.02 -8.13
C VAL A 84 0.78 -10.16 -8.62
N PRO A 85 0.38 -11.12 -7.76
CA PRO A 85 -0.63 -12.11 -8.10
C PRO A 85 -1.96 -11.48 -8.53
N GLY A 86 -2.67 -12.12 -9.48
CA GLY A 86 -3.92 -11.58 -10.03
C GLY A 86 -4.97 -11.23 -8.96
N TRP A 87 -5.17 -12.10 -7.96
CA TRP A 87 -6.13 -11.85 -6.88
C TRP A 87 -5.78 -10.62 -6.02
N GLN A 88 -4.49 -10.31 -5.82
CA GLN A 88 -4.06 -9.11 -5.09
C GLN A 88 -4.36 -7.85 -5.90
N LYS A 89 -4.21 -7.89 -7.24
CA LYS A 89 -4.58 -6.77 -8.11
C LYS A 89 -6.08 -6.50 -8.04
N VAL A 90 -6.89 -7.56 -8.08
CA VAL A 90 -8.35 -7.46 -7.94
C VAL A 90 -8.72 -6.89 -6.57
N ALA A 91 -8.12 -7.41 -5.49
CA ALA A 91 -8.36 -6.91 -4.13
C ALA A 91 -8.00 -5.42 -3.98
N LEU A 92 -6.85 -4.99 -4.52
CA LEU A 92 -6.45 -3.58 -4.55
C LEU A 92 -7.45 -2.73 -5.36
N GLY A 93 -7.90 -3.23 -6.51
CA GLY A 93 -8.91 -2.54 -7.33
C GLY A 93 -10.25 -2.37 -6.62
N VAL A 94 -10.73 -3.41 -5.94
CA VAL A 94 -11.96 -3.36 -5.14
C VAL A 94 -11.82 -2.38 -3.97
N LEU A 95 -10.71 -2.43 -3.23
CA LEU A 95 -10.43 -1.50 -2.14
C LEU A 95 -10.34 -0.05 -2.62
N PHE A 96 -9.70 0.18 -3.77
CA PHE A 96 -9.61 1.49 -4.38
C PHE A 96 -10.99 2.02 -4.78
N ALA A 97 -11.81 1.21 -5.46
CA ALA A 97 -13.17 1.58 -5.82
C ALA A 97 -14.03 1.91 -4.58
N TYR A 98 -13.96 1.06 -3.54
CA TYR A 98 -14.62 1.31 -2.26
C TYR A 98 -14.17 2.65 -1.64
N ALA A 99 -12.86 2.90 -1.60
CA ALA A 99 -12.30 4.13 -1.04
C ALA A 99 -12.76 5.37 -1.82
N THR A 100 -12.76 5.32 -3.15
CA THR A 100 -13.25 6.40 -4.00
C THR A 100 -14.73 6.69 -3.76
N VAL A 101 -15.58 5.66 -3.75
CA VAL A 101 -17.02 5.84 -3.48
C VAL A 101 -17.27 6.47 -2.12
N ASN A 102 -16.60 5.98 -1.07
CA ASN A 102 -16.74 6.53 0.28
C ASN A 102 -16.23 7.97 0.37
N PHE A 103 -15.11 8.27 -0.29
CA PHE A 103 -14.56 9.61 -0.36
C PHE A 103 -15.54 10.58 -1.03
N LEU A 104 -16.12 10.21 -2.18
CA LEU A 104 -17.08 11.05 -2.90
C LEU A 104 -18.37 11.27 -2.10
N ILE A 105 -18.90 10.24 -1.43
CA ILE A 105 -20.09 10.39 -0.57
C ILE A 105 -19.80 11.32 0.62
N GLY A 106 -18.65 11.14 1.28
CA GLY A 106 -18.24 12.03 2.37
C GLY A 106 -18.08 13.47 1.89
N PHE A 107 -17.43 13.67 0.75
CA PHE A 107 -17.20 14.98 0.15
C PHE A 107 -18.50 15.70 -0.22
N ALA A 108 -19.44 15.00 -0.84
CA ALA A 108 -20.76 15.55 -1.15
C ALA A 108 -21.54 15.93 0.13
N GLY A 109 -21.44 15.13 1.20
CA GLY A 109 -22.02 15.48 2.50
C GLY A 109 -21.41 16.74 3.10
N ALA A 110 -20.09 16.91 2.96
CA ALA A 110 -19.35 18.07 3.47
C ALA A 110 -19.79 19.37 2.79
N MET A 111 -20.01 19.31 1.48
CA MET A 111 -20.49 20.44 0.69
C MET A 111 -21.91 20.88 1.05
N ASN A 112 -22.70 20.01 1.69
CA ASN A 112 -24.08 20.27 2.07
C ASN A 112 -24.25 20.63 3.57
N ASP A 113 -23.18 21.08 4.25
CA ASP A 113 -23.15 21.44 5.69
C ASP A 113 -23.72 20.36 6.63
N SER A 114 -23.73 19.11 6.17
CA SER A 114 -24.23 17.98 6.93
C SER A 114 -23.14 17.49 7.89
N SER A 115 -22.98 18.15 9.05
CA SER A 115 -21.92 17.84 10.02
C SER A 115 -21.98 16.40 10.59
N ALA A 116 -23.12 15.72 10.46
CA ALA A 116 -23.30 14.34 10.89
C ALA A 116 -22.79 13.35 9.82
N GLY A 117 -21.60 12.77 10.04
CA GLY A 117 -21.08 11.63 9.27
C GLY A 117 -20.07 11.96 8.15
N VAL A 118 -19.83 13.24 7.89
CA VAL A 118 -18.82 13.73 6.92
C VAL A 118 -17.39 13.39 7.34
N ASP A 119 -17.10 13.51 8.64
CA ASP A 119 -15.75 13.41 9.17
C ASP A 119 -15.15 11.99 8.98
N VAL A 120 -15.93 10.95 9.28
CA VAL A 120 -15.44 9.56 9.22
C VAL A 120 -15.31 9.06 7.77
N ARG A 121 -16.20 9.49 6.86
CA ARG A 121 -16.22 9.04 5.47
C ARG A 121 -15.17 9.74 4.59
N MET A 122 -14.97 11.05 4.78
CA MET A 122 -13.95 11.79 4.04
C MET A 122 -12.53 11.43 4.46
N PHE A 123 -12.28 11.31 5.77
CA PHE A 123 -10.91 11.18 6.25
C PHE A 123 -10.35 9.76 6.14
N SER A 124 -11.15 8.68 6.25
CA SER A 124 -10.59 7.34 6.53
C SER A 124 -10.45 6.38 5.32
N GLY A 125 -11.29 6.47 4.28
CA GLY A 125 -11.40 5.42 3.25
C GLY A 125 -10.14 5.18 2.41
N HIS A 126 -9.46 6.26 2.02
CA HIS A 126 -8.31 6.18 1.12
C HIS A 126 -7.04 5.64 1.82
N TRP A 127 -6.90 5.80 3.14
CA TRP A 127 -5.73 5.28 3.88
C TRP A 127 -5.62 3.76 3.89
N MET A 128 -6.76 3.05 3.79
CA MET A 128 -6.77 1.59 3.63
C MET A 128 -6.02 1.14 2.38
N VAL A 129 -6.15 1.91 1.29
CA VAL A 129 -5.45 1.63 0.04
C VAL A 129 -3.96 1.70 0.26
N PHE A 130 -3.47 2.73 0.97
CA PHE A 130 -2.03 2.87 1.25
C PHE A 130 -1.50 1.70 2.09
N TYR A 131 -2.22 1.26 3.13
CA TYR A 131 -1.85 0.08 3.89
C TYR A 131 -1.81 -1.21 3.05
N ALA A 132 -2.81 -1.41 2.19
CA ALA A 132 -2.87 -2.57 1.30
C ALA A 132 -1.73 -2.55 0.26
N VAL A 133 -1.46 -1.39 -0.36
CA VAL A 133 -0.34 -1.17 -1.28
C VAL A 133 0.98 -1.44 -0.58
N SER A 134 1.18 -0.91 0.64
CA SER A 134 2.37 -1.19 1.44
C SER A 134 2.58 -2.68 1.68
N ALA A 135 1.55 -3.41 2.11
CA ALA A 135 1.66 -4.84 2.36
C ALA A 135 2.00 -5.62 1.07
N VAL A 136 1.30 -5.33 -0.03
CA VAL A 136 1.54 -6.02 -1.31
C VAL A 136 2.96 -5.76 -1.82
N PHE A 137 3.38 -4.49 -1.88
CA PHE A 137 4.67 -4.15 -2.46
C PHE A 137 5.85 -4.41 -1.53
N ALA A 138 5.69 -4.38 -0.20
CA ALA A 138 6.70 -4.88 0.72
C ALA A 138 7.00 -6.36 0.46
N ARG A 139 5.95 -7.18 0.25
CA ARG A 139 6.09 -8.60 -0.09
C ARG A 139 6.79 -8.80 -1.44
N VAL A 140 6.44 -8.00 -2.45
CA VAL A 140 7.11 -8.03 -3.77
C VAL A 140 8.60 -7.70 -3.63
N LEU A 141 8.95 -6.62 -2.93
CA LEU A 141 10.35 -6.23 -2.72
C LEU A 141 11.14 -7.29 -1.94
N LEU A 142 10.54 -7.92 -0.93
CA LEU A 142 11.15 -9.06 -0.24
C LEU A 142 11.42 -10.24 -1.17
N GLY A 143 10.47 -10.57 -2.06
CA GLY A 143 10.64 -11.63 -3.05
C GLY A 143 11.75 -11.32 -4.06
N LEU A 144 11.82 -10.07 -4.55
CA LEU A 144 12.88 -9.62 -5.45
C LEU A 144 14.26 -9.77 -4.78
N ARG A 145 14.40 -9.34 -3.52
CA ARG A 145 15.64 -9.51 -2.75
C ARG A 145 16.06 -10.97 -2.61
N GLN A 146 15.11 -11.86 -2.35
CA GLN A 146 15.38 -13.30 -2.23
C GLN A 146 15.83 -13.91 -3.56
N ALA A 147 15.23 -13.47 -4.67
CA ALA A 147 15.60 -13.90 -6.01
C ALA A 147 17.03 -13.43 -6.38
N GLU A 148 17.38 -12.17 -6.09
CA GLU A 148 18.73 -11.62 -6.29
C GLU A 148 19.78 -12.41 -5.49
N ALA A 149 19.52 -12.66 -4.20
CA ALA A 149 20.43 -13.44 -3.35
C ALA A 149 20.61 -14.87 -3.86
N SER A 150 19.53 -15.51 -4.32
CA SER A 150 19.57 -16.87 -4.87
C SER A 150 20.31 -16.94 -6.21
N ALA A 151 20.25 -15.89 -7.03
CA ALA A 151 20.99 -15.80 -8.29
C ALA A 151 22.50 -15.64 -8.05
N GLY A 152 22.89 -14.75 -7.13
CA GLY A 152 24.31 -14.56 -6.77
C GLY A 152 24.96 -15.82 -6.19
N ALA A 153 24.23 -16.59 -5.38
CA ALA A 153 24.72 -17.87 -4.84
C ALA A 153 24.96 -18.94 -5.92
N ARG A 154 24.21 -18.90 -7.03
CA ARG A 154 24.40 -19.83 -8.16
C ARG A 154 25.62 -19.49 -9.00
N THR A 155 25.98 -18.21 -9.12
CA THR A 155 27.14 -17.78 -9.92
C THR A 155 28.47 -17.92 -9.19
N THR A 156 28.47 -18.00 -7.85
CA THR A 156 29.69 -18.17 -7.02
C THR A 156 29.89 -19.60 -6.52
N GLY A 157 28.98 -20.53 -6.83
CA GLY A 157 29.13 -21.95 -6.49
C GLY A 157 30.32 -22.58 -7.23
N PRO A 158 31.02 -23.56 -6.62
CA PRO A 158 32.19 -24.17 -7.24
C PRO A 158 31.82 -24.79 -8.59
N ALA A 159 32.59 -24.45 -9.63
CA ALA A 159 32.53 -25.14 -10.91
C ALA A 159 32.81 -26.62 -10.64
N ARG A 160 31.80 -27.47 -10.91
CA ARG A 160 31.94 -28.92 -10.83
C ARG A 160 32.78 -29.44 -12.00
#